data_AF-A0A3A8RCJ0-F1
#
_entry.id   AF-A0A3A8RCJ0-F1
#
_cell.length_a   1.000
_cell.length_b   1.000
_cell.length_c   1.000
_cell.angle_alpha   90.00
_cell.angle_beta   90.00
_cell.angle_gamma   90.00
#
_symmetry.space_group_name_H-M   'P 1'
#
loop_
_entity.id
_entity.type
_entity.pdbx_description
1 polymer ?
#
loop_
_entity_poly.entity_id
_entity_poly.type
_entity_poly.pdbx_seq_one_letter_code
_entity_poly.pdbx_strand_id
1 'polypeptide(L)' 'MGTTYKQSGVDIEAGDAFVEKIKPHAARTTRPEVLGGVG' A
#
# COMPACT_ATOMS: atom_id res chain seq x y z
N MET A 1 -10.59 -20.80 4.15
CA MET A 1 -11.08 -19.67 3.32
C MET A 1 -9.89 -18.78 2.98
N GLY A 2 -9.29 -18.93 1.81
CA GLY A 2 -8.09 -18.14 1.45
C GLY A 2 -7.50 -18.45 0.08
N THR A 3 -8.09 -19.36 -0.68
CA THR A 3 -7.62 -19.74 -2.02
C THR A 3 -8.19 -18.87 -3.14
N THR A 4 -9.08 -17.92 -2.85
CA THR A 4 -9.79 -17.11 -3.86
C THR A 4 -9.09 -15.81 -4.26
N TYR A 5 -8.15 -15.27 -3.47
CA TYR A 5 -7.56 -13.95 -3.74
C TYR A 5 -6.43 -13.98 -4.79
N LYS A 6 -5.62 -15.04 -4.78
CA LYS A 6 -4.55 -15.23 -5.77
C LYS A 6 -5.11 -15.62 -7.15
N GLN A 7 -6.26 -16.31 -7.17
CA GLN A 7 -6.97 -16.68 -8.41
C GLN A 7 -7.66 -15.50 -9.09
N SER A 8 -7.95 -14.41 -8.35
CA SER A 8 -8.46 -13.15 -8.92
C SER A 8 -7.36 -12.30 -9.59
N GLY A 9 -6.12 -12.78 -9.67
CA GLY A 9 -5.00 -12.02 -10.23
C GLY A 9 -4.47 -10.93 -9.30
N VAL A 10 -4.83 -10.98 -8.02
CA VAL A 10 -4.38 -10.02 -7.02
C VAL A 10 -3.15 -10.58 -6.28
N ASP A 11 -2.04 -9.86 -6.41
CA ASP A 11 -0.78 -10.16 -5.74
C ASP A 11 -0.58 -9.20 -4.56
N ILE A 12 -0.81 -9.72 -3.36
CA ILE A 12 -0.70 -8.98 -2.10
C ILE A 12 0.76 -8.61 -1.81
N GLU A 13 1.70 -9.52 -2.09
CA GLU A 13 3.13 -9.32 -1.82
C GLU A 13 3.68 -8.21 -2.73
N ALA A 14 3.25 -8.18 -4.00
CA ALA A 14 3.57 -7.09 -4.91
C ALA A 14 2.97 -5.74 -4.46
N GLY A 15 1.77 -5.76 -3.90
CA GLY A 15 1.11 -4.58 -3.31
C GLY A 15 1.88 -4.01 -2.13
N ASP A 16 2.27 -4.85 -1.17
CA ASP A 16 3.04 -4.43 0.00
C ASP A 16 4.41 -3.87 -0.41
N ALA A 17 5.10 -4.56 -1.32
CA ALA A 17 6.39 -4.10 -1.85
C ALA A 17 6.28 -2.76 -2.61
N PHE A 18 5.15 -2.51 -3.26
CA PHE A 18 4.86 -1.23 -3.90
C PHE A 18 4.62 -0.13 -2.86
N VAL A 19 3.82 -0.41 -1.83
CA VAL A 19 3.53 0.52 -0.73
C VAL A 19 4.83 1.00 -0.07
N GLU A 20 5.75 0.11 0.27
CA GLU A 20 7.06 0.48 0.84
C GLU A 20 7.87 1.44 -0.06
N LYS A 21 7.81 1.26 -1.38
CA LYS A 21 8.51 2.13 -2.33
C LYS A 21 7.88 3.52 -2.42
N ILE A 22 6.56 3.65 -2.29
CA ILE A 22 5.87 4.94 -2.45
C ILE A 22 5.76 5.74 -1.16
N LYS A 23 5.86 5.11 0.02
CA LYS A 23 5.81 5.76 1.34
C LYS A 23 6.60 7.07 1.42
N PRO A 24 7.90 7.14 1.06
CA PRO A 24 8.66 8.39 1.15
C PRO A 24 8.17 9.47 0.18
N HIS A 25 7.64 9.08 -0.98
CA HIS A 25 7.09 10.03 -1.95
C HIS A 25 5.76 10.61 -1.46
N ALA A 26 4.89 9.78 -0.90
CA ALA A 26 3.62 10.21 -0.32
C ALA A 26 3.83 11.11 0.90
N ALA A 27 4.76 10.76 1.80
CA ALA A 27 5.07 11.53 3.00
C ALA A 27 5.51 12.98 2.70
N ARG A 28 6.17 13.21 1.57
CA ARG A 28 6.57 14.57 1.12
C ARG A 28 5.39 15.47 0.75
N THR A 29 4.23 14.89 0.54
CA THR A 29 3.00 15.61 0.16
C THR A 29 1.98 15.72 1.30
N THR A 30 2.38 15.32 2.51
CA THR A 30 1.52 15.38 3.70
C THR A 30 1.11 16.82 4.01
N ARG A 31 -0.15 16.99 4.40
CA ARG A 31 -0.72 18.25 4.85
C ARG A 31 -1.01 18.23 6.35
N PRO A 32 -1.13 19.39 7.02
CA PRO A 32 -1.36 19.46 8.47
C PRO A 32 -2.63 18.74 8.96
N GLU A 33 -3.63 18.57 8.09
CA GLU A 33 -4.89 17.92 8.44
C GLU A 33 -4.84 16.39 8.33
N VAL A 34 -3.78 15.83 7.73
CA VAL A 34 -3.62 14.39 7.54
C VAL A 34 -3.14 13.75 8.85
N LEU A 35 -3.89 12.75 9.31
CA LEU A 35 -3.52 11.94 10.48
C LEU A 35 -2.95 10.60 10.00
N GLY A 36 -1.69 10.32 10.33
CA GLY A 36 -1.00 9.08 9.94
C GLY A 36 -0.30 9.16 8.58
N GLY A 37 -0.11 8.02 7.92
CA GLY A 37 0.62 7.88 6.66
C GLY A 37 0.09 6.73 5.78
N VAL A 38 0.75 6.49 4.66
CA VAL A 38 0.44 5.35 3.78
C VAL A 38 1.04 4.09 4.38
N GLY A 39 0.21 3.07 4.62
CA GLY A 39 0.60 1.77 5.18
C GLY A 39 0.75 1.78 6.70
#